data_AF-A0A8C9SNX2-F1
#
_entry.id   AF-A0A8C9SNX2-F1
#
_cell.length_a   1.000
_cell.length_b   1.000
_cell.length_c   1.000
_cell.angle_alpha   90.00
_cell.angle_beta   90.00
_cell.angle_gamma   90.00
#
_symmetry.space_group_name_H-M   'P 1'
#
loop_
_entity.id
_entity.type
_entity.pdbx_description
1 polymer ?
#
loop_
_entity_poly.entity_id
_entity_poly.type
_entity_poly.pdbx_seq_one_letter_code
_entity_poly.pdbx_strand_id
1 'polypeptide(L)'
;METQAYVPVPPGVGIEENFLSLDDILLSQENLPCRTESSFPRLGFLEKSSEAPDIPEGTKMEMPLWLAKGLYERKRRVLSVELPKVYREGWRTVFGADPNVVDLHKMGPYYYGLGSQLLHFDSPENMEIAQAVLNTFIGRFRRTMDSSQNAFNEDTSGLVERLDCLEKALKNFNRNENYLSRVQ
;
A
#
# COMPACT_ATOMS: atom_id res chain seq x y z
N MET A 1 23.99 -11.71 -32.00
CA MET A 1 22.56 -11.44 -32.21
C MET A 1 22.15 -10.45 -31.14
N GLU A 2 22.07 -9.16 -31.48
CA GLU A 2 21.51 -8.16 -30.57
C GLU A 2 20.00 -8.16 -30.73
N THR A 3 19.32 -8.81 -29.78
CA THR A 3 17.88 -8.65 -29.56
C THR A 3 17.72 -8.10 -28.16
N GLN A 4 17.51 -6.79 -28.04
CA GLN A 4 16.97 -6.19 -26.83
C GLN A 4 15.69 -5.45 -27.20
N ALA A 5 14.55 -6.13 -27.06
CA ALA A 5 13.24 -5.56 -27.30
C ALA A 5 12.18 -6.29 -26.46
N TYR A 6 11.82 -5.68 -25.33
CA TYR A 6 10.51 -5.66 -24.66
C TYR A 6 10.63 -4.72 -23.44
N VAL A 7 9.81 -3.66 -23.37
CA VAL A 7 9.72 -2.77 -22.19
C VAL A 7 8.27 -2.30 -21.97
N PRO A 8 7.49 -3.06 -21.21
CA PRO A 8 6.37 -2.51 -20.44
C PRO A 8 6.20 -3.27 -19.12
N VAL A 9 6.53 -2.64 -17.99
CA VAL A 9 5.88 -2.93 -16.71
C VAL A 9 5.66 -1.63 -15.96
N PRO A 10 4.50 -0.99 -16.12
CA PRO A 10 4.07 0.06 -15.21
C PRO A 10 2.69 -0.29 -14.70
N PRO A 11 2.55 -0.57 -13.41
CA PRO A 11 1.95 0.36 -12.48
C PRO A 11 2.38 0.07 -11.04
N GLY A 12 1.80 0.88 -10.16
CA GLY A 12 2.25 1.19 -8.82
C GLY A 12 2.70 2.67 -8.82
N VAL A 13 1.95 3.66 -8.35
CA VAL A 13 0.82 3.68 -7.43
C VAL A 13 -0.34 4.46 -8.06
N GLY A 14 -1.51 3.83 -8.07
CA GLY A 14 -2.78 4.36 -8.56
C GLY A 14 -3.85 3.31 -8.27
N ILE A 15 -5.01 3.41 -8.92
CA ILE A 15 -6.06 2.40 -8.79
C ILE A 15 -5.73 1.16 -9.65
N GLU A 16 -5.12 1.35 -10.82
CA GLU A 16 -4.76 0.23 -11.70
C GLU A 16 -3.52 -0.53 -11.18
N GLU A 17 -3.59 -1.86 -11.29
CA GLU A 17 -2.51 -2.80 -10.95
C GLU A 17 -2.08 -3.59 -12.21
N ASN A 18 -0.87 -4.13 -12.22
CA ASN A 18 -0.39 -5.00 -13.29
C ASN A 18 0.17 -6.27 -12.72
N PHE A 19 -0.26 -7.33 -13.37
CA PHE A 19 0.15 -8.68 -13.09
C PHE A 19 1.67 -8.91 -13.15
N LEU A 20 2.41 -8.11 -13.93
CA LEU A 20 3.86 -8.24 -14.07
C LEU A 20 4.63 -7.33 -13.10
N SER A 21 3.97 -6.43 -12.37
CA SER A 21 4.59 -5.57 -11.36
C SER A 21 4.77 -6.34 -10.07
N LEU A 22 6.04 -6.53 -9.65
CA LEU A 22 6.34 -7.19 -8.38
C LEU A 22 5.82 -6.37 -7.19
N ASP A 23 5.87 -5.04 -7.30
CA ASP A 23 5.36 -4.16 -6.25
C ASP A 23 3.85 -4.30 -6.10
N ASP A 24 3.09 -4.41 -7.19
CA ASP A 24 1.64 -4.63 -7.12
C ASP A 24 1.31 -6.03 -6.57
N ILE A 25 2.06 -7.06 -6.96
CA ILE A 25 1.88 -8.42 -6.42
C ILE A 25 2.11 -8.40 -4.90
N LEU A 26 3.20 -7.79 -4.44
CA LEU A 26 3.54 -7.72 -3.01
C LEU A 26 2.54 -6.85 -2.24
N LEU A 27 2.12 -5.72 -2.80
CA LEU A 27 1.04 -4.89 -2.26
C LEU A 27 -0.26 -5.67 -2.13
N SER A 28 -0.64 -6.46 -3.14
CA SER A 28 -1.88 -7.23 -3.17
C SER A 28 -1.93 -8.31 -2.07
N GLN A 29 -0.78 -8.72 -1.55
CA GLN A 29 -0.65 -9.71 -0.48
C GLN A 29 -0.86 -9.10 0.92
N GLU A 30 -0.87 -7.78 1.06
CA GLU A 30 -1.16 -7.11 2.32
C GLU A 30 -2.57 -7.47 2.81
N ASN A 31 -2.68 -7.78 4.10
CA ASN A 31 -3.95 -8.19 4.70
C ASN A 31 -4.81 -6.97 5.06
N LEU A 32 -6.10 -7.10 4.77
CA LEU A 32 -7.13 -6.17 5.16
C LEU A 32 -8.05 -6.79 6.23
N PRO A 33 -8.43 -6.00 7.25
CA PRO A 33 -9.45 -6.42 8.19
C PRO A 33 -10.79 -6.44 7.45
N CYS A 34 -11.44 -7.60 7.44
CA CYS A 34 -12.71 -7.83 6.76
C CYS A 34 -13.71 -8.51 7.70
N ARG A 35 -14.99 -8.36 7.38
CA ARG A 35 -16.09 -9.04 8.05
C ARG A 35 -16.93 -9.81 7.04
N THR A 36 -17.17 -11.09 7.31
CA THR A 36 -18.06 -11.90 6.46
C THR A 36 -19.49 -11.41 6.59
N GLU A 37 -20.18 -11.23 5.46
CA GLU A 37 -21.60 -10.85 5.41
C GLU A 37 -22.48 -12.02 4.94
N SER A 38 -21.86 -13.17 4.67
CA SER A 38 -22.51 -14.46 4.47
C SER A 38 -21.69 -15.58 5.10
N SER A 39 -22.32 -16.72 5.36
CA SER A 39 -21.60 -17.91 5.84
C SER A 39 -20.77 -18.53 4.71
N PHE A 40 -19.53 -18.94 5.00
CA PHE A 40 -18.68 -19.66 4.06
C PHE A 40 -18.66 -21.15 4.36
N PRO A 41 -19.35 -21.97 3.56
CA PRO A 41 -19.44 -23.40 3.82
C PRO A 41 -18.09 -24.08 3.59
N ARG A 42 -17.75 -25.06 4.44
CA ARG A 42 -16.55 -25.91 4.38
C ARG A 42 -15.22 -25.16 4.51
N LEU A 43 -15.25 -23.90 4.92
CA LEU A 43 -14.06 -23.07 5.14
C LEU A 43 -13.70 -22.88 6.61
N GLY A 44 -14.39 -23.56 7.54
CA GLY A 44 -14.15 -23.41 8.98
C GLY A 44 -12.70 -23.72 9.41
N PHE A 45 -11.97 -24.53 8.65
CA PHE A 45 -10.54 -24.80 8.90
C PHE A 45 -9.62 -23.56 8.82
N LEU A 46 -10.08 -22.46 8.20
CA LEU A 46 -9.36 -21.19 8.17
C LEU A 46 -9.43 -20.47 9.52
N GLU A 47 -10.49 -20.73 10.30
CA GLU A 47 -10.68 -20.17 11.62
C GLU A 47 -10.08 -21.09 12.68
N LYS A 48 -8.83 -20.84 13.08
CA LYS A 48 -8.12 -21.66 14.08
C LYS A 48 -8.81 -21.72 15.46
N SER A 49 -9.74 -20.80 15.73
CA SER A 49 -10.52 -20.72 16.97
C SER A 49 -11.78 -21.56 16.98
N SER A 50 -12.18 -22.17 15.85
CA SER A 50 -13.44 -22.88 15.71
C SER A 50 -13.23 -24.24 15.05
N GLU A 51 -13.81 -25.30 15.61
CA GLU A 51 -13.88 -26.62 14.96
C GLU A 51 -15.12 -26.76 14.07
N ALA A 52 -15.87 -25.67 13.87
CA ALA A 52 -17.03 -25.68 12.98
C ALA A 52 -16.58 -25.99 11.54
N PRO A 53 -17.38 -26.73 10.76
CA PRO A 53 -17.08 -27.00 9.35
C PRO A 53 -17.16 -25.73 8.48
N ASP A 54 -17.95 -24.76 8.90
CA ASP A 54 -18.29 -23.55 8.14
C ASP A 54 -17.87 -22.30 8.91
N ILE A 55 -17.58 -21.21 8.20
CA ILE A 55 -17.38 -19.90 8.80
C ILE A 55 -18.75 -19.22 8.92
N PRO A 56 -19.17 -18.78 10.12
CA PRO A 56 -20.44 -18.10 10.28
C PRO A 56 -20.42 -16.70 9.65
N GLU A 57 -21.62 -16.17 9.43
CA GLU A 57 -21.80 -14.77 9.05
C GLU A 57 -21.38 -13.84 10.21
N GLY A 58 -20.77 -12.71 9.87
CA GLY A 58 -20.35 -11.69 10.82
C GLY A 58 -18.98 -11.94 11.45
N THR A 59 -18.27 -12.99 11.03
CA THR A 59 -16.91 -13.32 11.50
C THR A 59 -15.92 -12.29 11.00
N LYS A 60 -15.08 -11.80 11.93
CA LYS A 60 -13.95 -10.90 11.60
C LYS A 60 -12.74 -11.72 11.23
N MET A 61 -12.11 -11.35 10.13
CA MET A 61 -10.94 -12.06 9.61
C MET A 61 -10.03 -11.11 8.82
N GLU A 62 -8.77 -11.49 8.74
CA GLU A 62 -7.77 -10.82 7.93
C GLU A 62 -7.68 -11.55 6.59
N MET A 63 -7.88 -10.83 5.49
CA MET A 63 -7.80 -11.38 4.13
C MET A 63 -6.82 -10.57 3.27
N PRO A 64 -6.00 -11.21 2.42
CA PRO A 64 -5.18 -10.49 1.47
C PRO A 64 -6.02 -9.58 0.55
N LEU A 65 -5.48 -8.42 0.18
CA LEU A 65 -6.16 -7.43 -0.67
C LEU A 65 -6.67 -8.05 -1.98
N TRP A 66 -5.90 -8.90 -2.66
CA TRP A 66 -6.33 -9.55 -3.90
C TRP A 66 -7.59 -10.42 -3.70
N LEU A 67 -7.70 -11.10 -2.56
CA LEU A 67 -8.85 -11.95 -2.24
C LEU A 67 -10.05 -11.10 -1.85
N ALA A 68 -9.83 -10.07 -1.03
CA ALA A 68 -10.87 -9.13 -0.62
C ALA A 68 -11.50 -8.45 -1.85
N LYS A 69 -10.68 -8.02 -2.83
CA LYS A 69 -11.16 -7.48 -4.11
C LYS A 69 -12.00 -8.47 -4.91
N GLY A 70 -11.56 -9.73 -5.00
CA GLY A 70 -12.28 -10.76 -5.74
C GLY A 70 -13.63 -11.15 -5.10
N LEU A 71 -13.72 -11.08 -3.78
CA LEU A 71 -14.95 -11.39 -3.03
C LEU A 71 -15.88 -10.17 -2.85
N TYR A 72 -15.35 -8.96 -3.03
CA TYR A 72 -16.13 -7.74 -2.89
C TYR A 72 -17.02 -7.52 -4.12
N GLU A 73 -18.34 -7.58 -3.92
CA GLU A 73 -19.32 -7.28 -4.95
C GLU A 73 -20.38 -6.31 -4.44
N ARG A 74 -20.53 -5.15 -5.10
CA ARG A 74 -21.46 -4.08 -4.68
C ARG A 74 -22.90 -4.54 -4.45
N LYS A 75 -23.36 -5.50 -5.26
CA LYS A 75 -24.74 -6.02 -5.22
C LYS A 75 -24.89 -7.23 -4.29
N ARG A 76 -23.81 -7.97 -4.04
CA ARG A 76 -23.80 -9.19 -3.22
C ARG A 76 -22.81 -8.97 -2.10
N ARG A 77 -23.33 -8.59 -0.94
CA ARG A 77 -22.53 -8.39 0.27
C ARG A 77 -22.09 -9.75 0.81
N VAL A 78 -21.03 -10.31 0.22
CA VAL A 78 -20.33 -11.51 0.70
C VAL A 78 -19.32 -11.11 1.77
N LEU A 79 -18.70 -9.94 1.59
CA LEU A 79 -17.65 -9.39 2.43
C LEU A 79 -17.86 -7.90 2.63
N SER A 80 -17.60 -7.42 3.85
CA SER A 80 -17.45 -6.02 4.19
C SER A 80 -15.99 -5.74 4.55
N VAL A 81 -15.36 -4.75 3.92
CA VAL A 81 -13.97 -4.37 4.19
C VAL A 81 -13.94 -3.27 5.24
N GLU A 82 -13.22 -3.49 6.34
CA GLU A 82 -12.98 -2.47 7.36
C GLU A 82 -11.73 -1.66 7.01
N LEU A 83 -11.70 -0.38 7.39
CA LEU A 83 -10.52 0.46 7.17
C LEU A 83 -9.35 0.04 8.08
N PRO A 84 -8.15 -0.21 7.50
CA PRO A 84 -6.94 -0.43 8.28
C PRO A 84 -6.65 0.77 9.19
N LYS A 85 -6.05 0.51 10.34
CA LYS A 85 -5.81 1.52 11.38
C LYS A 85 -5.13 2.77 10.86
N VAL A 86 -4.17 2.60 9.95
CA VAL A 86 -3.33 3.67 9.38
C VAL A 86 -4.14 4.70 8.55
N TYR A 87 -5.31 4.30 8.05
CA TYR A 87 -6.19 5.20 7.29
C TYR A 87 -7.34 5.79 8.10
N ARG A 88 -7.49 5.40 9.37
CA ARG A 88 -8.54 5.95 10.25
C ARG A 88 -8.23 7.41 10.60
N GLU A 89 -9.27 8.15 10.98
CA GLU A 89 -9.21 9.58 11.29
C GLU A 89 -8.04 9.97 12.22
N GLY A 90 -7.81 9.22 13.29
CA GLY A 90 -6.73 9.50 14.24
C GLY A 90 -5.34 9.55 13.57
N TRP A 91 -5.06 8.62 12.65
CA TRP A 91 -3.80 8.62 11.90
C TRP A 91 -3.78 9.70 10.81
N ARG A 92 -4.92 10.01 10.17
CA ARG A 92 -5.02 11.12 9.21
C ARG A 92 -4.66 12.46 9.86
N THR A 93 -5.06 12.69 11.11
CA THR A 93 -4.67 13.89 11.87
C THR A 93 -3.16 13.94 12.13
N VAL A 94 -2.54 12.80 12.45
CA VAL A 94 -1.08 12.71 12.64
C VAL A 94 -0.35 13.05 11.34
N PHE A 95 -0.77 12.49 10.21
CA PHE A 95 -0.22 12.81 8.89
C PHE A 95 -0.44 14.27 8.50
N GLY A 96 -1.59 14.85 8.89
CA GLY A 96 -1.89 16.27 8.68
C GLY A 96 -1.03 17.22 9.51
N ALA A 97 -0.52 16.78 10.66
CA ALA A 97 0.35 17.58 11.52
C ALA A 97 1.80 17.61 11.00
N ASP A 98 2.43 16.45 10.86
CA ASP A 98 3.72 16.31 10.17
C ASP A 98 3.91 14.87 9.67
N PRO A 99 3.89 14.63 8.35
CA PRO A 99 4.09 13.31 7.82
C PRO A 99 5.56 12.84 7.91
N ASN A 100 6.54 13.73 8.16
CA ASN A 100 7.97 13.40 8.18
C ASN A 100 8.42 12.68 9.46
N VAL A 101 7.66 12.79 10.56
CA VAL A 101 7.96 12.08 11.82
C VAL A 101 7.43 10.66 11.82
N VAL A 102 6.63 10.29 10.83
CA VAL A 102 6.05 8.95 10.68
C VAL A 102 7.03 8.00 9.99
N ASP A 103 7.12 6.79 10.53
CA ASP A 103 7.80 5.65 9.90
C ASP A 103 6.78 4.87 9.06
N LEU A 104 6.75 5.14 7.75
CA LEU A 104 5.79 4.51 6.84
C LEU A 104 6.09 3.01 6.68
N HIS A 105 7.37 2.64 6.66
CA HIS A 105 7.77 1.25 6.47
C HIS A 105 7.24 0.32 7.56
N LYS A 106 7.25 0.78 8.83
CA LYS A 106 6.66 0.01 9.95
C LYS A 106 5.14 -0.10 9.92
N MET A 107 4.45 0.82 9.24
CA MET A 107 2.99 0.81 9.13
C MET A 107 2.48 -0.03 7.96
N GLY A 108 3.39 -0.47 7.09
CA GLY A 108 3.10 -1.13 5.83
C GLY A 108 3.95 -0.47 4.74
N PRO A 109 4.86 -1.20 4.08
CA PRO A 109 5.80 -0.62 3.12
C PRO A 109 5.16 -0.04 1.85
N TYR A 110 3.84 -0.18 1.70
CA TYR A 110 3.04 0.26 0.55
C TYR A 110 1.87 1.16 0.97
N TYR A 111 2.10 2.15 1.83
CA TYR A 111 1.08 3.12 2.27
C TYR A 111 0.39 3.83 1.09
N TYR A 112 1.16 4.36 0.14
CA TYR A 112 0.54 5.08 -0.99
C TYR A 112 -0.23 4.12 -1.92
N GLY A 113 0.34 2.94 -2.15
CA GLY A 113 -0.27 1.86 -2.94
C GLY A 113 -1.58 1.40 -2.34
N LEU A 114 -1.53 0.94 -1.08
CA LEU A 114 -2.67 0.41 -0.36
C LEU A 114 -3.78 1.44 -0.20
N GLY A 115 -3.44 2.70 0.10
CA GLY A 115 -4.40 3.80 0.19
C GLY A 115 -5.16 4.02 -1.11
N SER A 116 -4.48 3.90 -2.26
CA SER A 116 -5.12 3.98 -3.58
C SER A 116 -5.98 2.77 -3.87
N GLN A 117 -5.53 1.58 -3.46
CA GLN A 117 -6.27 0.34 -3.67
C GLN A 117 -7.56 0.24 -2.82
N LEU A 118 -7.59 0.86 -1.64
CA LEU A 118 -8.78 0.95 -0.80
C LEU A 118 -9.95 1.67 -1.49
N LEU A 119 -9.68 2.55 -2.47
CA LEU A 119 -10.71 3.27 -3.21
C LEU A 119 -11.59 2.37 -4.09
N HIS A 120 -11.21 1.10 -4.30
CA HIS A 120 -12.07 0.10 -4.95
C HIS A 120 -13.27 -0.30 -4.09
N PHE A 121 -13.15 -0.15 -2.77
CA PHE A 121 -14.23 -0.46 -1.84
C PHE A 121 -15.07 0.78 -1.62
N ASP A 122 -16.40 0.64 -1.68
CA ASP A 122 -17.31 1.75 -1.41
C ASP A 122 -17.25 2.09 0.08
N SER A 123 -16.62 3.23 0.41
CA SER A 123 -16.56 3.79 1.75
C SER A 123 -16.87 5.30 1.69
N PRO A 124 -17.63 5.84 2.66
CA PRO A 124 -17.88 7.27 2.73
C PRO A 124 -16.60 8.09 2.95
N GLU A 125 -15.54 7.49 3.50
CA GLU A 125 -14.28 8.15 3.83
C GLU A 125 -13.27 8.18 2.65
N ASN A 126 -13.66 7.73 1.45
CA ASN A 126 -12.74 7.59 0.31
C ASN A 126 -12.11 8.92 -0.11
N MET A 127 -12.86 10.03 -0.03
CA MET A 127 -12.33 11.35 -0.40
C MET A 127 -11.27 11.83 0.61
N GLU A 128 -11.52 11.63 1.90
CA GLU A 128 -10.60 11.97 2.97
C GLU A 128 -9.34 11.11 2.92
N ILE A 129 -9.47 9.81 2.58
CA ILE A 129 -8.33 8.91 2.40
C ILE A 129 -7.47 9.35 1.23
N ALA A 130 -8.07 9.59 0.06
CA ALA A 130 -7.34 10.06 -1.12
C ALA A 130 -6.59 11.38 -0.84
N GLN A 131 -7.24 12.32 -0.16
CA GLN A 131 -6.63 13.60 0.21
C GLN A 131 -5.48 13.41 1.23
N ALA A 132 -5.65 12.55 2.22
CA ALA A 132 -4.62 12.26 3.21
C ALA A 132 -3.38 11.62 2.57
N VAL A 133 -3.57 10.64 1.69
CA VAL A 133 -2.48 9.98 0.94
C VAL A 133 -1.71 11.01 0.09
N LEU A 134 -2.43 11.86 -0.65
CA LEU A 134 -1.84 12.91 -1.47
C LEU A 134 -1.06 13.93 -0.63
N ASN A 135 -1.66 14.46 0.43
CA ASN A 135 -1.01 15.45 1.30
C ASN A 135 0.22 14.87 1.99
N THR A 136 0.17 13.60 2.41
CA THR A 136 1.31 12.89 3.01
C THR A 136 2.47 12.79 2.03
N PHE A 137 2.18 12.46 0.76
CA PHE A 137 3.21 12.42 -0.28
C PHE A 137 3.84 13.79 -0.49
N ILE A 138 3.02 14.85 -0.68
CA ILE A 138 3.50 16.22 -0.88
C ILE A 138 4.38 16.68 0.30
N GLY A 139 3.94 16.44 1.53
CA GLY A 139 4.66 16.87 2.74
C GLY A 139 6.00 16.18 2.95
N ARG A 140 6.18 14.96 2.41
CA ARG A 140 7.43 14.19 2.50
C ARG A 140 8.32 14.34 1.26
N PHE A 141 7.74 14.72 0.12
CA PHE A 141 8.43 14.82 -1.17
C PHE A 141 9.70 15.67 -1.09
N ARG A 142 9.62 16.87 -0.51
CA ARG A 142 10.76 17.78 -0.38
C ARG A 142 11.93 17.13 0.37
N ARG A 143 11.66 16.51 1.52
CA ARG A 143 12.70 15.86 2.33
C ARG A 143 13.32 14.68 1.59
N THR A 144 12.51 13.86 0.95
CA THR A 144 12.99 12.72 0.14
C THR A 144 13.89 13.20 -0.99
N MET A 145 13.48 14.26 -1.71
CA MET A 145 14.24 14.85 -2.81
C MET A 145 15.55 15.48 -2.34
N ASP A 146 15.51 16.34 -1.31
CA ASP A 146 16.70 16.97 -0.72
C ASP A 146 17.71 15.90 -0.25
N SER A 147 17.23 14.82 0.36
CA SER A 147 18.10 13.71 0.82
C SER A 147 18.71 12.90 -0.32
N SER A 148 18.07 12.86 -1.49
CA SER A 148 18.56 12.11 -2.65
C SER A 148 19.72 12.82 -3.36
N GLN A 149 19.72 14.15 -3.35
CA GLN A 149 20.69 14.98 -4.07
C GLN A 149 21.91 15.33 -3.22
N ASN A 150 21.76 15.39 -1.88
CA ASN A 150 22.80 15.89 -0.98
C ASN A 150 23.55 14.81 -0.20
N ALA A 151 23.14 13.53 -0.28
CA ALA A 151 23.69 12.45 0.54
C ALA A 151 24.85 11.65 -0.09
N PHE A 152 25.78 12.32 -0.80
CA PHE A 152 26.81 11.63 -1.59
C PHE A 152 27.76 10.75 -0.75
N ASN A 153 28.02 11.12 0.51
CA ASN A 153 28.91 10.41 1.45
C ASN A 153 28.31 10.24 2.85
N GLU A 154 27.01 10.46 3.03
CA GLU A 154 26.35 10.32 4.33
C GLU A 154 25.67 8.96 4.46
N ASP A 155 25.71 8.39 5.66
CA ASP A 155 24.93 7.20 5.99
C ASP A 155 23.44 7.56 6.05
N THR A 156 22.70 7.17 5.00
CA THR A 156 21.26 7.40 4.91
C THR A 156 20.41 6.18 5.25
N SER A 157 21.02 5.11 5.78
CA SER A 157 20.33 3.87 6.15
C SER A 157 19.09 4.12 7.01
N GLY A 158 19.24 4.83 8.13
CA GLY A 158 18.14 5.13 9.06
C GLY A 158 17.03 6.01 8.47
N LEU A 159 17.31 6.80 7.43
CA LEU A 159 16.26 7.51 6.69
C LEU A 159 15.52 6.54 5.75
N VAL A 160 16.27 5.75 4.98
CA VAL A 160 15.73 4.82 3.97
C VAL A 160 14.86 3.75 4.61
N GLU A 161 15.21 3.26 5.80
CA GLU A 161 14.43 2.27 6.55
C GLU A 161 13.01 2.74 6.87
N ARG A 162 12.76 4.06 6.89
CA ARG A 162 11.46 4.65 7.25
C ARG A 162 10.60 5.04 6.04
N LEU A 163 11.13 4.86 4.83
CA LEU A 163 10.49 5.26 3.59
C LEU A 163 9.57 4.14 3.07
N ASP A 164 8.49 4.58 2.43
CA ASP A 164 7.64 3.71 1.60
C ASP A 164 8.40 3.20 0.36
N CYS A 165 7.96 2.09 -0.24
CA CYS A 165 8.52 1.55 -1.48
C CYS A 165 8.55 2.59 -2.62
N LEU A 166 7.50 3.41 -2.77
CA LEU A 166 7.46 4.50 -3.76
C LEU A 166 8.55 5.54 -3.49
N GLU A 167 8.73 5.95 -2.24
CA GLU A 167 9.74 6.93 -1.84
C GLU A 167 11.17 6.38 -2.04
N LYS A 168 11.38 5.10 -1.74
CA LYS A 168 12.64 4.40 -2.00
C LYS A 168 12.97 4.36 -3.49
N ALA A 169 11.99 4.02 -4.32
CA ALA A 169 12.14 4.02 -5.77
C ALA A 169 12.52 5.41 -6.31
N LEU A 170 11.79 6.45 -5.89
CA LEU A 170 12.08 7.85 -6.26
C LEU A 170 13.47 8.29 -5.82
N LYS A 171 13.88 7.95 -4.60
CA LYS A 171 15.21 8.30 -4.08
C LYS A 171 16.32 7.63 -4.89
N ASN A 172 16.18 6.33 -5.18
CA ASN A 172 17.16 5.57 -5.95
C ASN A 172 17.27 6.07 -7.40
N PHE A 173 16.13 6.38 -8.01
CA PHE A 173 16.08 6.97 -9.35
C PHE A 173 16.88 8.28 -9.43
N ASN A 174 16.57 9.24 -8.54
CA ASN A 174 17.26 10.53 -8.51
C ASN A 174 18.75 10.40 -8.18
N ARG A 175 19.12 9.47 -7.29
CA ARG A 175 20.52 9.23 -6.95
C ARG A 175 21.33 8.74 -8.17
N ASN A 176 20.75 7.84 -8.97
CA ASN A 176 21.40 7.32 -10.19
C ASN A 176 21.61 8.42 -11.25
N GLU A 177 20.64 9.30 -11.47
CA GLU A 177 20.81 10.43 -12.40
C GLU A 177 21.89 11.42 -11.94
N ASN A 178 21.96 11.72 -10.64
CA ASN A 178 23.01 12.58 -10.08
C ASN A 178 24.41 11.99 -10.22
N TYR A 179 24.56 10.66 -10.16
CA TYR A 179 25.85 10.03 -10.43
C TYR A 179 26.24 10.17 -11.91
N LEU A 180 25.31 9.92 -12.84
CA LEU A 180 25.59 9.99 -14.28
C LEU A 180 25.99 11.40 -14.75
N SER A 181 25.32 12.44 -14.23
CA SER A 181 25.60 13.84 -14.57
C SER A 181 26.93 14.39 -14.03
N ARG A 182 27.56 13.73 -13.05
CA ARG A 182 28.83 14.15 -12.44
C ARG A 182 30.06 13.38 -12.94
N VAL A 183 29.85 12.34 -13.74
CA VAL A 183 30.93 11.50 -14.32
C VAL A 183 31.26 11.93 -15.77
N GLN A 184 30.48 12.87 -16.33
CA GLN A 184 30.79 13.61 -17.57
C GLN A 184 31.49 14.93 -17.26
#